data_AF-Q9RTJ4-F1
#
_entry.id   AF-Q9RTJ4-F1
#
_cell.length_a   1.000
_cell.length_b   1.000
_cell.length_c   1.000
_cell.angle_alpha   90.00
_cell.angle_beta   90.00
_cell.angle_gamma   90.00
#
_symmetry.space_group_name_H-M   'P 1'
#
loop_
_entity.id
_entity.type
_entity.pdbx_description
1 polymer ?
#
loop_
_entity_poly.entity_id
_entity_poly.type
_entity_poly.pdbx_seq_one_letter_code
_entity_poly.pdbx_strand_id
1 'polypeptide(L)'
;MTPATLSASDNFARAQEYAVQADVAYPVPFYDRTLWKAAVDHSYFAAAQDTGNRDYNAYLAQLYTKTQWWINAYNAWNRLGDLNDTEKQWASLSAAKLAYIALQRGDRTAARMYVDKGMSWADSASLQAIRSRL
;
A
#
# COMPACT_ATOMS: atom_id res chain seq x y z
N MET A 1 6.53 24.30 2.46
CA MET A 1 6.12 24.29 1.03
C MET A 1 5.08 23.22 0.86
N THR A 2 4.03 23.46 0.07
CA THR A 2 2.96 22.49 -0.19
C THR A 2 3.37 21.52 -1.30
N PRO A 3 2.97 20.23 -1.27
CA PRO A 3 3.33 19.26 -2.32
C PRO A 3 3.03 19.73 -3.75
N ALA A 4 1.91 20.46 -3.93
CA ALA A 4 1.43 20.93 -5.22
C ALA A 4 2.37 21.92 -5.94
N THR A 5 3.30 22.56 -5.22
CA THR A 5 4.24 23.53 -5.80
C THR A 5 5.63 22.95 -6.05
N LEU A 6 5.85 21.68 -5.72
CA LEU A 6 7.12 20.98 -5.88
C LEU A 6 7.13 20.14 -7.17
N SER A 7 8.33 19.87 -7.69
CA SER A 7 8.52 18.91 -8.78
C SER A 7 8.26 17.47 -8.30
N ALA A 8 8.12 16.53 -9.23
CA ALA A 8 7.89 15.13 -8.90
C ALA A 8 9.05 14.53 -8.09
N SER A 9 10.30 14.87 -8.45
CA SER A 9 11.48 14.39 -7.72
C SER A 9 11.60 15.02 -6.34
N ASP A 10 11.27 16.31 -6.18
CA ASP A 10 11.29 16.97 -4.88
C ASP A 10 10.22 16.39 -3.96
N ASN A 11 9.02 16.12 -4.48
CA ASN A 11 7.97 15.43 -3.76
C ASN A 11 8.42 14.02 -3.34
N PHE A 12 9.06 13.28 -4.22
CA PHE A 12 9.57 11.95 -3.92
C PHE A 12 10.63 11.98 -2.80
N ALA A 13 11.59 12.91 -2.87
CA ALA A 13 12.60 13.09 -1.83
C ALA A 13 11.97 13.48 -0.47
N ARG A 14 11.02 14.42 -0.48
CA ARG A 14 10.30 14.82 0.75
C ARG A 14 9.50 13.68 1.36
N ALA A 15 8.88 12.84 0.53
CA ALA A 15 8.16 11.67 1.02
C ALA A 15 9.09 10.71 1.79
N GLN A 16 10.30 10.49 1.27
CA GLN A 16 11.32 9.66 1.92
C GLN A 16 11.82 10.28 3.23
N GLU A 17 12.10 11.57 3.25
CA GLU A 17 12.50 12.29 4.48
C GLU A 17 11.44 12.18 5.58
N TYR A 18 10.17 12.42 5.23
CA TYR A 18 9.08 12.30 6.20
C TYR A 18 8.88 10.87 6.68
N ALA A 19 9.03 9.87 5.81
CA ALA A 19 8.94 8.48 6.20
C ALA A 19 10.02 8.10 7.24
N VAL A 20 11.26 8.55 7.05
CA VAL A 20 12.36 8.33 8.01
C VAL A 20 12.07 9.00 9.34
N GLN A 21 11.60 10.26 9.33
CA GLN A 21 11.21 10.95 10.55
C GLN A 21 10.04 10.26 11.26
N ALA A 22 9.07 9.76 10.50
CA ALA A 22 7.90 9.06 11.01
C ALA A 22 8.28 7.73 11.67
N ASP A 23 9.25 6.99 11.13
CA ASP A 23 9.79 5.76 11.72
C ASP A 23 10.43 6.00 13.09
N VAL A 24 11.07 7.16 13.30
CA VAL A 24 11.64 7.54 14.59
C VAL A 24 10.55 7.99 15.57
N ALA A 25 9.58 8.78 15.08
CA ALA A 25 8.58 9.42 15.93
C ALA A 25 7.44 8.49 16.36
N TYR A 26 7.08 7.50 15.54
CA TYR A 26 5.88 6.69 15.74
C TYR A 26 6.19 5.20 15.79
N PRO A 27 5.95 4.52 16.93
CA PRO A 27 6.18 3.08 17.05
C PRO A 27 5.33 2.23 16.11
N VAL A 28 4.17 2.75 15.69
CA VAL A 28 3.25 2.05 14.79
C VAL A 28 2.88 2.97 13.61
N PRO A 29 3.07 2.51 12.36
CA PRO A 29 2.71 3.28 11.19
C PRO A 29 1.20 3.24 10.93
N PHE A 30 0.60 4.42 10.96
CA PHE A 30 -0.80 4.67 10.58
C PHE A 30 -0.87 5.95 9.77
N TYR A 31 -1.70 5.95 8.72
CA TYR A 31 -1.85 7.10 7.82
C TYR A 31 -2.17 8.41 8.57
N ASP A 32 -3.05 8.37 9.58
CA ASP A 32 -3.49 9.57 10.29
C ASP A 32 -2.40 10.24 11.16
N ARG A 33 -1.23 9.62 11.31
CA ARG A 33 -0.10 10.25 12.00
C ARG A 33 0.49 11.33 11.11
N THR A 34 0.73 12.51 11.67
CA THR A 34 1.13 13.71 10.91
C THR A 34 2.27 13.47 9.92
N LEU A 35 3.38 12.86 10.34
CA LEU A 35 4.51 12.60 9.44
C LEU A 35 4.24 11.49 8.42
N TRP A 36 3.45 10.47 8.76
CA TRP A 36 3.04 9.44 7.79
C TRP A 36 2.09 9.99 6.74
N LYS A 37 1.14 10.84 7.14
CA LYS A 37 0.28 11.56 6.22
C LYS A 37 1.10 12.43 5.27
N ALA A 38 2.05 13.21 5.80
CA ALA A 38 2.94 14.02 4.98
C ALA A 38 3.75 13.18 3.98
N ALA A 39 4.31 12.04 4.42
CA ALA A 39 5.03 11.13 3.54
C ALA A 39 4.15 10.60 2.40
N VAL A 40 2.94 10.14 2.72
CA VAL A 40 1.98 9.61 1.74
C VAL A 40 1.51 10.71 0.77
N ASP A 41 1.17 11.90 1.29
CA ASP A 41 0.70 13.01 0.46
C ASP A 41 1.78 13.43 -0.55
N HIS A 42 3.03 13.62 -0.10
CA HIS A 42 4.14 13.93 -1.02
C HIS A 42 4.39 12.81 -2.03
N SER A 43 4.36 11.54 -1.59
CA SER A 43 4.53 10.41 -2.51
C SER A 43 3.41 10.31 -3.54
N TYR A 44 2.18 10.67 -3.15
CA TYR A 44 1.04 10.73 -4.07
C TYR A 44 1.25 11.79 -5.15
N PHE A 45 1.70 12.99 -4.76
CA PHE A 45 2.00 14.04 -5.73
C PHE A 45 3.11 13.64 -6.70
N ALA A 46 4.19 13.00 -6.22
CA ALA A 46 5.24 12.49 -7.09
C ALA A 46 4.69 11.50 -8.14
N ALA A 47 3.93 10.49 -7.71
CA ALA A 47 3.36 9.47 -8.59
C ALA A 47 2.27 10.03 -9.54
N ALA A 48 1.54 11.06 -9.12
CA ALA A 48 0.51 11.70 -9.94
C ALA A 48 1.09 12.67 -10.99
N GLN A 49 2.20 13.34 -10.68
CA GLN A 49 2.89 14.24 -11.60
C GLN A 49 3.67 13.49 -12.68
N ASP A 50 4.17 12.28 -12.37
CA ASP A 50 4.84 11.39 -13.33
C ASP A 50 4.28 9.98 -13.22
N THR A 51 3.15 9.74 -13.90
CA THR A 51 2.45 8.46 -13.87
C THR A 51 3.21 7.33 -14.56
N GLY A 52 4.20 7.65 -15.40
CA GLY A 52 5.04 6.67 -16.08
C GLY A 52 6.21 6.17 -15.21
N ASN A 53 6.53 6.88 -14.13
CA ASN A 53 7.63 6.53 -13.25
C ASN A 53 7.24 5.39 -12.30
N ARG A 54 7.73 4.19 -12.60
CA ARG A 54 7.43 2.99 -11.80
C ARG A 54 7.89 3.13 -10.35
N ASP A 55 9.02 3.78 -10.09
CA ASP A 55 9.59 3.90 -8.75
C ASP A 55 8.70 4.77 -7.85
N TYR A 56 8.17 5.86 -8.38
CA TYR A 56 7.24 6.72 -7.63
C TYR A 56 5.95 5.99 -7.30
N ASN A 57 5.41 5.22 -8.25
CA ASN A 57 4.20 4.42 -8.06
C ASN A 57 4.42 3.26 -7.07
N ALA A 58 5.55 2.56 -7.15
CA ALA A 58 5.91 1.48 -6.25
C ALA A 58 6.13 1.99 -4.82
N TYR A 59 6.80 3.13 -4.66
CA TYR A 59 7.00 3.74 -3.35
C TYR A 59 5.68 4.19 -2.70
N LEU A 60 4.77 4.76 -3.48
CA LEU A 60 3.43 5.10 -2.99
C LEU A 60 2.67 3.85 -2.50
N ALA A 61 2.73 2.76 -3.27
CA ALA A 61 2.11 1.48 -2.90
C ALA A 61 2.73 0.89 -1.62
N GLN A 62 4.06 1.01 -1.46
CA GLN A 62 4.78 0.63 -0.25
C GLN A 62 4.32 1.47 0.96
N LEU A 63 4.21 2.78 0.82
CA LEU A 63 3.74 3.65 1.90
C LEU A 63 2.28 3.36 2.28
N TYR A 64 1.39 3.12 1.32
CA TYR A 64 0.02 2.68 1.63
C TYR A 64 0.00 1.36 2.39
N THR A 65 0.87 0.42 2.02
CA THR A 65 0.98 -0.87 2.74
C THR A 65 1.47 -0.65 4.16
N LYS A 66 2.56 0.13 4.33
CA LYS A 66 3.17 0.44 5.63
C LYS A 66 2.21 1.17 6.56
N THR A 67 1.46 2.13 6.03
CA THR A 67 0.50 2.96 6.79
C THR A 67 -0.88 2.34 6.94
N GLN A 68 -1.03 1.08 6.53
CA GLN A 68 -2.25 0.27 6.67
C GLN A 68 -3.45 0.80 5.88
N TRP A 69 -3.20 1.56 4.80
CA TRP A 69 -4.25 2.05 3.91
C TRP A 69 -4.59 0.98 2.86
N TRP A 70 -5.16 -0.14 3.33
CA TRP A 70 -5.16 -1.42 2.62
C TRP A 70 -5.80 -1.39 1.22
N ILE A 71 -6.91 -0.67 1.04
CA ILE A 71 -7.56 -0.59 -0.27
C ILE A 71 -6.72 0.22 -1.28
N ASN A 72 -6.08 1.30 -0.83
CA ASN A 72 -5.18 2.10 -1.64
C ASN A 72 -3.92 1.30 -2.01
N ALA A 73 -3.36 0.55 -1.05
CA ALA A 73 -2.23 -0.34 -1.29
C ALA A 73 -2.57 -1.41 -2.34
N TYR A 74 -3.67 -2.14 -2.15
CA TYR A 74 -4.14 -3.17 -3.07
C TYR A 74 -4.33 -2.64 -4.49
N ASN A 75 -4.99 -1.48 -4.63
CA ASN A 75 -5.23 -0.87 -5.93
C ASN A 75 -3.94 -0.41 -6.61
N ALA A 76 -2.99 0.13 -5.84
CA ALA A 76 -1.70 0.57 -6.37
C ALA A 76 -0.86 -0.62 -6.86
N TRP A 77 -0.77 -1.69 -6.07
CA TRP A 77 -0.08 -2.92 -6.48
C TRP A 77 -0.75 -3.58 -7.69
N ASN A 78 -2.08 -3.61 -7.75
CA ASN A 78 -2.79 -4.15 -8.90
C ASN A 78 -2.57 -3.34 -10.19
N ARG A 79 -2.34 -2.03 -10.09
CA ARG A 79 -2.03 -1.17 -11.23
C ARG A 79 -0.59 -1.33 -11.73
N LEU A 80 0.35 -1.56 -10.82
CA LEU A 80 1.78 -1.72 -11.16
C LEU A 80 2.07 -2.95 -12.02
N GLY A 81 1.28 -4.02 -11.89
CA GLY A 81 1.35 -5.20 -12.75
C GLY A 81 2.57 -6.07 -12.47
N ASP A 82 3.70 -5.76 -13.10
CA ASP A 82 4.94 -6.54 -13.01
C ASP A 82 5.64 -6.28 -11.67
N LEU A 83 5.29 -7.09 -10.67
CA LEU A 83 5.81 -7.01 -9.31
C LEU A 83 7.03 -7.92 -9.11
N ASN A 84 8.05 -7.43 -8.42
CA ASN A 84 9.11 -8.28 -7.89
C ASN A 84 8.62 -9.08 -6.67
N ASP A 85 9.43 -10.00 -6.17
CA ASP A 85 9.01 -10.91 -5.10
C ASP A 85 8.67 -10.18 -3.80
N THR A 86 9.39 -9.12 -3.44
CA THR A 86 9.08 -8.30 -2.25
C THR A 86 7.75 -7.58 -2.41
N GLU A 87 7.52 -6.97 -3.58
CA GLU A 87 6.27 -6.27 -3.89
C GLU A 87 5.07 -7.23 -3.92
N LYS A 88 5.26 -8.46 -4.44
CA LYS A 88 4.24 -9.52 -4.38
C LYS A 88 3.84 -9.86 -2.95
N GLN A 89 4.79 -9.90 -2.01
CA GLN A 89 4.49 -10.12 -0.58
C GLN A 89 3.65 -8.97 0.00
N TRP A 90 3.99 -7.71 -0.31
CA TRP A 90 3.21 -6.55 0.13
C TRP A 90 1.82 -6.49 -0.50
N ALA A 91 1.72 -6.82 -1.79
CA ALA A 91 0.45 -6.92 -2.50
C ALA A 91 -0.43 -8.01 -1.88
N SER A 92 0.11 -9.21 -1.66
CA SER A 92 -0.56 -10.33 -0.99
C SER A 92 -1.01 -9.96 0.43
N LEU A 93 -0.18 -9.27 1.21
CA LEU A 93 -0.55 -8.76 2.53
C LEU A 93 -1.76 -7.82 2.48
N SER A 94 -1.77 -6.87 1.55
CA SER A 94 -2.90 -5.94 1.40
C SER A 94 -4.20 -6.67 1.05
N ALA A 95 -4.13 -7.68 0.18
CA ALA A 95 -5.26 -8.53 -0.17
C ALA A 95 -5.74 -9.36 1.03
N ALA A 96 -4.84 -9.96 1.80
CA ALA A 96 -5.19 -10.74 2.99
C ALA A 96 -5.92 -9.89 4.04
N LYS A 97 -5.50 -8.63 4.24
CA LYS A 97 -6.17 -7.68 5.14
C LYS A 97 -7.58 -7.34 4.66
N LEU A 98 -7.76 -7.06 3.37
CA LEU A 98 -9.07 -6.79 2.79
C LEU A 98 -9.98 -8.03 2.83
N ALA A 99 -9.44 -9.21 2.54
CA ALA A 99 -10.16 -10.47 2.63
C ALA A 99 -10.68 -10.72 4.05
N TYR A 100 -9.84 -10.51 5.06
CA TYR A 100 -10.23 -10.64 6.47
C TYR A 100 -11.33 -9.64 6.85
N ILE A 101 -11.19 -8.37 6.46
CA ILE A 101 -12.20 -7.33 6.73
C ILE A 101 -13.55 -7.67 6.06
N ALA A 102 -13.53 -8.13 4.80
CA ALA A 102 -14.73 -8.55 4.10
C ALA A 102 -15.41 -9.75 4.79
N LEU A 103 -14.62 -10.74 5.20
CA LEU A 103 -15.12 -11.90 5.92
C LEU A 103 -15.77 -11.52 7.26
N GLN A 104 -15.15 -10.61 8.03
CA GLN A 104 -15.72 -10.10 9.28
C GLN A 104 -17.06 -9.38 9.08
N ARG A 105 -17.29 -8.79 7.91
CA ARG A 105 -18.56 -8.14 7.54
C ARG A 105 -19.59 -9.13 6.96
N GLY A 106 -19.25 -10.41 6.83
CA GLY A 106 -20.10 -11.43 6.21
C GLY A 106 -20.08 -11.44 4.68
N ASP A 107 -19.28 -10.59 4.03
CA ASP A 107 -19.16 -10.55 2.57
C ASP A 107 -18.17 -11.61 2.06
N ARG A 108 -18.66 -12.84 1.95
CA ARG A 108 -17.87 -13.99 1.48
C ARG A 108 -17.43 -13.86 0.03
N THR A 109 -18.21 -13.15 -0.80
CA THR A 109 -17.88 -12.95 -2.22
C THR A 109 -16.67 -12.04 -2.35
N ALA A 110 -16.67 -10.88 -1.69
CA ALA A 110 -15.52 -9.99 -1.68
C ALA A 110 -14.31 -10.64 -0.99
N ALA A 111 -14.53 -11.37 0.10
CA ALA A 111 -13.44 -12.10 0.77
C ALA A 111 -12.76 -13.11 -0.17
N ARG A 112 -13.54 -13.89 -0.93
CA ARG A 112 -13.00 -14.84 -1.92
C ARG A 112 -12.22 -14.14 -3.03
N MET A 113 -12.78 -13.06 -3.59
CA MET A 113 -12.10 -12.25 -4.61
C MET A 113 -10.72 -11.77 -4.14
N TYR A 114 -10.63 -11.24 -2.91
CA TYR A 114 -9.35 -10.80 -2.36
C TYR A 114 -8.41 -11.98 -2.06
N VAL A 115 -8.92 -13.13 -1.60
CA VAL A 115 -8.11 -14.33 -1.39
C VAL A 115 -7.46 -14.79 -2.69
N ASP A 116 -8.27 -14.97 -3.73
CA ASP A 116 -7.81 -15.48 -5.03
C ASP A 116 -6.78 -14.52 -5.64
N LYS A 117 -7.04 -13.21 -5.59
CA LYS A 117 -6.07 -12.22 -6.05
C LYS A 117 -4.79 -12.24 -5.20
N GLY A 118 -4.90 -12.29 -3.87
CA GLY A 118 -3.75 -12.33 -2.98
C GLY A 118 -2.84 -13.52 -3.27
N MET A 119 -3.43 -14.72 -3.43
CA MET A 119 -2.71 -15.95 -3.76
C MET A 119 -2.04 -15.89 -5.13
N SER A 120 -2.59 -15.14 -6.09
CA SER A 120 -1.94 -14.94 -7.40
C SER A 120 -0.66 -14.11 -7.32
N TRP A 121 -0.49 -13.26 -6.30
CA TRP A 121 0.77 -12.57 -6.03
C TRP A 121 1.72 -13.42 -5.18
N ALA A 122 1.25 -13.89 -4.04
CA ALA A 122 2.00 -14.79 -3.17
C ALA A 122 1.04 -15.59 -2.29
N ASP A 123 1.22 -16.92 -2.27
CA ASP A 123 0.49 -17.79 -1.35
C ASP A 123 1.05 -17.64 0.07
N SER A 124 0.19 -17.21 1.00
CA SER A 124 0.57 -16.95 2.38
C SER A 124 -0.33 -17.70 3.36
N ALA A 125 0.21 -18.06 4.52
CA ALA A 125 -0.55 -18.74 5.57
C ALA A 125 -1.82 -17.96 5.98
N SER A 126 -1.79 -16.63 5.95
CA SER A 126 -2.97 -15.80 6.23
C SER A 126 -4.09 -16.02 5.20
N LEU A 127 -3.74 -16.07 3.91
CA LEU A 127 -4.70 -16.30 2.84
C LEU A 127 -5.25 -17.73 2.89
N GLN A 128 -4.39 -18.73 3.13
CA GLN A 128 -4.81 -20.12 3.31
C GLN A 128 -5.80 -20.26 4.48
N ALA A 129 -5.54 -19.58 5.59
CA ALA A 129 -6.40 -19.60 6.77
C ALA A 129 -7.75 -18.88 6.55
N ILE A 130 -7.81 -17.85 5.71
CA ILE A 130 -9.08 -17.22 5.33
C ILE A 130 -9.83 -18.13 4.37
N ARG A 131 -9.15 -18.71 3.38
CA ARG A 131 -9.73 -19.60 2.37
C ARG A 131 -10.44 -20.80 2.99
N SER A 132 -9.89 -21.38 4.06
CA SER A 132 -10.51 -22.51 4.76
C SER A 132 -11.83 -22.18 5.49
N ARG A 133 -12.16 -20.89 5.62
CA ARG A 133 -13.37 -20.39 6.30
C ARG A 133 -14.45 -19.90 5.33
N LEU A 134 -14.18 -19.89 4.02
CA LEU A 134 -15.07 -19.44 2.95
C LEU A 134 -15.95 -20.57 2.41
#